data_AF-A0A0R3R6N9-F1
#
_entry.id   AF-A0A0R3R6N9-F1
#
_cell.length_a   1.000
_cell.length_b   1.000
_cell.length_c   1.000
_cell.angle_alpha   90.00
_cell.angle_beta   90.00
_cell.angle_gamma   90.00
#
_symmetry.space_group_name_H-M   'P 1'
#
loop_
_entity.id
_entity.type
_entity.pdbx_description
1 polymer ?
#
loop_
_entity_poly.entity_id
_entity_poly.type
_entity_poly.pdbx_seq_one_letter_code
_entity_poly.pdbx_strand_id
1 'polypeptide(L)'
;MLARIILVGGDRLNCIYGVTRISSALAVARAVNTMVKRNMSTAIRKERDTFGELQVPADRYYGAQTARSMINFKIGGLEERMPLPVIHAFGILKKAAALVNKEYGLDQKIVDAIAKAADEVIAGKLDDHFPLVVWQTGSGTQSNMNVNEVISNRAIEMLGGELGSKKPVHPNDHVNMSQSSNDTYPTAMHIAVAREINSRLLPSLQQLLDSLHRKSKEFENIIKIGRTHTQDAVPLTLGQEFGGYAQQVENGIARVKDTLPRLYMLAAGGTAVGTGLNTRIDFAEKIAAYDFLFSSVN
;
A
#
# COMPACT_ATOMS: atom_id res chain seq x y z
N MET A 1 34.06 -39.63 -26.36
CA MET A 1 35.42 -39.69 -25.82
C MET A 1 35.48 -38.74 -24.62
N LEU A 2 35.27 -39.27 -23.41
CA LEU A 2 35.24 -38.50 -22.17
C LEU A 2 36.67 -38.24 -21.67
N ALA A 3 36.98 -37.01 -21.27
CA ALA A 3 38.19 -36.69 -20.51
C ALA A 3 37.79 -36.22 -19.11
N ARG A 4 38.04 -37.07 -18.11
CA ARG A 4 38.05 -36.74 -16.69
C ARG A 4 39.44 -36.20 -16.34
N ILE A 5 39.51 -35.05 -15.69
CA ILE A 5 40.74 -34.56 -15.04
C ILE A 5 40.61 -34.80 -13.54
N ILE A 6 41.58 -35.57 -13.03
CA ILE A 6 41.88 -35.80 -11.62
C ILE A 6 42.77 -34.64 -11.17
N LEU A 7 42.48 -34.01 -10.03
CA LEU A 7 43.49 -33.27 -9.28
C LEU A 7 43.45 -33.68 -7.80
N VAL A 8 44.67 -33.86 -7.32
CA VAL A 8 45.15 -34.52 -6.11
C VAL A 8 45.06 -33.57 -4.92
N GLY A 9 44.73 -34.12 -3.75
CA GLY A 9 44.74 -33.41 -2.47
C GLY A 9 46.15 -33.14 -1.92
N GLY A 10 46.23 -32.18 -1.01
CA GLY A 10 47.43 -31.87 -0.23
C GLY A 10 47.07 -31.05 1.00
N ASP A 11 47.12 -31.70 2.16
CA ASP A 11 46.84 -31.21 3.51
C ASP A 11 47.72 -30.04 3.97
N ARG A 12 47.17 -29.18 4.84
CA ARG A 12 47.52 -29.06 6.28
C ARG A 12 47.05 -27.71 6.85
N LEU A 13 46.23 -27.74 7.90
CA LEU A 13 46.59 -27.18 9.21
C LEU A 13 45.52 -27.51 10.28
N ASN A 14 46.06 -27.92 11.43
CA ASN A 14 45.41 -28.51 12.59
C ASN A 14 44.61 -27.51 13.45
N CYS A 15 43.47 -28.00 13.94
CA CYS A 15 43.06 -28.09 15.36
C CYS A 15 43.14 -26.83 16.24
N ILE A 16 41.97 -26.31 16.68
CA ILE A 16 41.60 -26.15 18.10
C ILE A 16 40.06 -26.24 18.21
N TYR A 17 39.52 -27.36 18.72
CA TYR A 17 38.13 -27.45 19.18
C TYR A 17 38.07 -27.10 20.67
N GLY A 18 37.58 -25.90 20.99
CA GLY A 18 37.15 -25.52 22.34
C GLY A 18 35.65 -25.76 22.49
N VAL A 19 35.28 -26.70 23.34
CA VAL A 19 33.90 -26.99 23.72
C VAL A 19 33.44 -25.94 24.74
N THR A 20 32.48 -25.09 24.36
CA THR A 20 31.72 -24.28 25.34
C THR A 20 30.24 -24.57 25.15
N ARG A 21 29.74 -25.50 25.97
CA ARG A 21 28.33 -25.88 26.08
C ARG A 21 27.70 -25.06 27.22
N ILE A 22 27.09 -23.91 26.96
CA ILE A 22 26.17 -23.28 27.94
C ILE A 22 25.02 -22.53 27.24
N SER A 23 23.80 -23.03 27.50
CA SER A 23 22.51 -22.31 27.59
C SER A 23 22.01 -21.45 26.40
N SER A 24 21.39 -22.09 25.40
CA SER A 24 20.47 -21.40 24.47
C SER A 24 19.07 -22.04 24.35
N ALA A 25 18.85 -23.23 24.90
CA ALA A 25 17.56 -23.92 24.78
C ALA A 25 16.46 -23.36 25.71
N LEU A 26 16.80 -22.80 26.88
CA LEU A 26 15.80 -22.25 27.82
C LEU A 26 15.28 -20.86 27.43
N ALA A 27 16.07 -20.07 26.70
CA ALA A 27 15.68 -18.74 26.24
C ALA A 27 14.69 -18.81 25.07
N VAL A 28 14.87 -19.79 24.17
CA VAL A 28 13.96 -20.03 23.04
C VAL A 28 12.62 -20.57 23.51
N ALA A 29 12.61 -21.48 24.49
CA ALA A 29 11.36 -22.00 25.07
C ALA A 29 10.53 -20.93 25.80
N ARG A 30 11.16 -19.91 26.42
CA ARG A 30 10.45 -18.75 26.99
C ARG A 30 9.92 -17.81 25.92
N ALA A 31 10.66 -17.55 24.85
CA ALA A 31 10.18 -16.70 23.74
C ALA A 31 9.00 -17.35 22.99
N VAL A 32 9.04 -18.66 22.77
CA VAL A 32 7.95 -19.41 22.10
C VAL A 32 6.71 -19.52 22.99
N ASN A 33 6.86 -19.70 24.31
CA ASN A 33 5.71 -19.65 25.24
C ASN A 33 5.10 -18.25 25.41
N THR A 34 5.82 -17.19 25.03
CA THR A 34 5.30 -15.82 25.05
C THR A 34 4.58 -15.47 23.74
N MET A 35 4.96 -16.08 22.61
CA MET A 35 4.26 -15.93 21.32
C MET A 35 2.96 -16.75 21.23
N VAL A 36 2.86 -17.86 21.95
CA VAL A 36 1.64 -18.71 21.93
C VAL A 36 0.60 -18.29 22.99
N LYS A 37 0.96 -17.40 23.93
CA LYS A 37 0.07 -16.87 24.98
C LYS A 37 -0.57 -15.51 24.64
N ARG A 38 -0.65 -15.13 23.37
CA ARG A 38 -1.50 -14.01 22.94
C ARG A 38 -2.87 -14.48 22.43
N ASN A 39 -3.43 -15.53 23.05
CA ASN A 39 -4.87 -15.62 23.25
C ASN A 39 -5.26 -14.66 24.38
N MET A 40 -5.06 -13.36 24.14
CA MET A 40 -5.78 -12.35 24.90
C MET A 40 -7.23 -12.52 24.46
N SER A 41 -8.11 -12.87 25.40
CA SER A 41 -9.54 -12.60 25.24
C SER A 41 -9.67 -11.11 24.95
N THR A 42 -9.66 -10.73 23.68
CA THR A 42 -9.92 -9.36 23.28
C THR A 42 -11.34 -9.10 23.73
N ALA A 43 -11.50 -8.13 24.64
CA ALA A 43 -12.82 -7.66 25.01
C ALA A 43 -13.60 -7.42 23.70
N ILE A 44 -14.85 -7.84 23.63
CA ILE A 44 -15.65 -7.73 22.42
C ILE A 44 -16.55 -6.51 22.59
N ARG A 45 -16.64 -5.66 21.56
CA ARG A 45 -17.70 -4.65 21.46
C ARG A 45 -18.77 -5.10 20.47
N LYS A 46 -19.99 -4.66 20.70
CA LYS A 46 -21.08 -4.81 19.75
C LYS A 46 -21.12 -3.60 18.83
N GLU A 47 -21.16 -3.85 17.54
CA GLU A 47 -21.39 -2.86 16.50
C GLU A 47 -22.68 -3.23 15.76
N ARG A 48 -23.34 -2.24 15.15
CA ARG A 48 -24.60 -2.46 14.43
C ARG A 48 -24.57 -1.81 13.06
N ASP A 49 -24.98 -2.55 12.04
CA ASP A 49 -25.33 -2.01 10.73
C ASP A 49 -26.83 -2.23 10.44
N THR A 50 -27.26 -1.98 9.21
CA THR A 50 -28.65 -2.16 8.78
C THR A 50 -29.11 -3.63 8.83
N PHE A 51 -28.18 -4.59 8.79
CA PHE A 51 -28.45 -6.03 8.83
C PHE A 51 -28.40 -6.61 10.25
N GLY A 52 -28.05 -5.82 11.27
CA GLY A 52 -28.12 -6.22 12.68
C GLY A 52 -26.82 -6.02 13.46
N GLU A 53 -26.74 -6.65 14.64
CA GLU A 53 -25.57 -6.59 15.52
C GLU A 53 -24.46 -7.55 15.06
N LEU A 54 -23.21 -7.14 15.26
CA LEU A 54 -22.01 -7.93 15.03
C LEU A 54 -21.02 -7.72 16.19
N GLN A 55 -20.25 -8.77 16.47
CA GLN A 55 -19.20 -8.76 17.47
C GLN A 55 -17.88 -8.35 16.82
N VAL A 56 -17.23 -7.34 17.39
CA VAL A 56 -15.95 -6.78 16.91
C VAL A 56 -14.96 -6.74 18.07
N PRO A 57 -13.69 -7.12 17.88
CA PRO A 57 -12.68 -6.95 18.92
C PRO A 57 -12.56 -5.48 19.35
N ALA A 58 -12.58 -5.22 20.66
CA ALA A 58 -12.57 -3.88 21.24
C ALA A 58 -11.26 -3.12 20.96
N ASP A 59 -10.18 -3.84 20.66
CA ASP A 59 -8.87 -3.29 20.28
C ASP A 59 -8.77 -2.89 18.79
N ARG A 60 -9.87 -2.99 18.02
CA ARG A 60 -9.88 -2.68 16.58
C ARG A 60 -10.80 -1.51 16.25
N TYR A 61 -10.33 -0.57 15.42
CA TYR A 61 -11.15 0.58 15.00
C TYR A 61 -12.16 0.27 13.89
N TYR A 62 -12.07 -0.85 13.16
CA TYR A 62 -13.06 -1.19 12.14
C TYR A 62 -14.41 -1.56 12.75
N GLY A 63 -15.52 -1.45 12.02
CA GLY A 63 -16.88 -1.63 12.54
C GLY A 63 -17.61 -2.85 11.99
N ALA A 64 -18.95 -2.79 12.05
CA ALA A 64 -19.83 -3.88 11.64
C ALA A 64 -19.67 -4.28 10.17
N GLN A 65 -19.55 -3.32 9.24
CA GLN A 65 -19.50 -3.66 7.81
C GLN A 65 -18.19 -4.36 7.46
N THR A 66 -17.07 -3.95 8.07
CA THR A 66 -15.79 -4.65 7.94
C THR A 66 -15.88 -6.06 8.50
N ALA A 67 -16.41 -6.22 9.72
CA ALA A 67 -16.56 -7.55 10.33
C ALA A 67 -17.45 -8.48 9.49
N ARG A 68 -18.54 -7.95 8.92
CA ARG A 68 -19.42 -8.69 8.01
C ARG A 68 -18.70 -9.12 6.74
N SER A 69 -17.89 -8.23 6.16
CA SER A 69 -17.08 -8.55 4.98
C SER A 69 -16.12 -9.70 5.25
N MET A 70 -15.42 -9.68 6.39
CA MET A 70 -14.52 -10.78 6.79
C MET A 70 -15.23 -12.13 6.93
N ILE A 71 -16.49 -12.13 7.37
CA ILE A 71 -17.29 -13.36 7.48
C ILE A 71 -17.71 -13.87 6.09
N ASN A 72 -18.10 -12.96 5.20
CA ASN A 72 -18.65 -13.30 3.89
C ASN A 72 -17.59 -13.62 2.83
N PHE A 73 -16.40 -13.00 2.93
CA PHE A 73 -15.33 -13.10 1.94
C PHE A 73 -14.09 -13.76 2.55
N LYS A 74 -14.20 -15.08 2.78
CA LYS A 74 -13.09 -15.92 3.27
C LYS A 74 -12.27 -16.48 2.10
N ILE A 75 -11.93 -15.62 1.16
CA ILE A 75 -11.18 -15.98 -0.05
C ILE A 75 -9.84 -15.27 0.01
N GLY A 76 -8.78 -16.05 -0.06
CA GLY A 76 -7.40 -15.59 0.01
C GLY A 76 -6.81 -15.55 1.42
N GLY A 77 -5.52 -15.19 1.49
CA GLY A 77 -4.72 -15.18 2.72
C GLY A 77 -4.29 -13.78 3.17
N LEU A 78 -3.36 -13.74 4.14
CA LEU A 78 -2.74 -12.49 4.60
C LEU A 78 -2.04 -11.73 3.45
N GLU A 79 -1.48 -12.45 2.49
CA GLU A 79 -0.78 -11.88 1.32
C GLU A 79 -1.73 -11.27 0.29
N GLU A 80 -3.02 -11.62 0.33
CA GLU A 80 -4.04 -11.13 -0.59
C GLU A 80 -4.98 -10.12 0.09
N ARG A 81 -4.54 -9.54 1.20
CA ARG A 81 -5.17 -8.37 1.79
C ARG A 81 -5.08 -7.18 0.84
N MET A 82 -5.99 -6.23 1.02
CA MET A 82 -5.95 -4.98 0.28
C MET A 82 -4.56 -4.34 0.42
N PRO A 83 -3.85 -4.02 -0.66
CA PRO A 83 -2.51 -3.44 -0.56
C PRO A 83 -2.52 -2.15 0.27
N LEU A 84 -1.57 -2.03 1.21
CA LEU A 84 -1.44 -0.86 2.07
C LEU A 84 -1.36 0.47 1.29
N PRO A 85 -0.69 0.57 0.12
CA PRO A 85 -0.72 1.79 -0.68
C PRO A 85 -2.13 2.26 -1.04
N VAL A 86 -3.09 1.34 -1.26
CA VAL A 86 -4.50 1.66 -1.52
C VAL A 86 -5.16 2.21 -0.26
N ILE A 87 -4.89 1.61 0.91
CA ILE A 87 -5.40 2.06 2.21
C ILE A 87 -4.87 3.47 2.55
N HIS A 88 -3.57 3.70 2.37
CA HIS A 88 -2.96 5.02 2.61
C HIS A 88 -3.50 6.07 1.63
N ALA A 89 -3.75 5.70 0.37
CA ALA A 89 -4.40 6.56 -0.62
C ALA A 89 -5.86 6.90 -0.23
N PHE A 90 -6.59 5.96 0.37
CA PHE A 90 -7.88 6.29 0.97
C PHE A 90 -7.74 7.29 2.11
N GLY A 91 -6.74 7.16 2.99
CA GLY A 91 -6.44 8.15 4.02
C GLY A 91 -6.27 9.56 3.44
N ILE A 92 -5.45 9.70 2.39
CA ILE A 92 -5.25 10.94 1.63
C ILE A 92 -6.60 11.50 1.14
N LEU A 93 -7.40 10.67 0.48
CA LEU A 93 -8.69 11.08 -0.09
C LEU A 93 -9.69 11.50 1.00
N LYS A 94 -9.79 10.75 2.10
CA LYS A 94 -10.72 11.08 3.20
C LYS A 94 -10.31 12.37 3.92
N LYS A 95 -9.02 12.65 4.04
CA LYS A 95 -8.51 13.94 4.52
C LYS A 95 -8.95 15.08 3.59
N ALA A 96 -8.69 14.97 2.29
CA ALA A 96 -9.11 15.98 1.32
C ALA A 96 -10.63 16.22 1.38
N ALA A 97 -11.43 15.14 1.38
CA ALA A 97 -12.88 15.23 1.44
C ALA A 97 -13.40 15.92 2.71
N ALA A 98 -12.82 15.62 3.88
CA ALA A 98 -13.21 16.31 5.12
C ALA A 98 -12.88 17.81 5.06
N LEU A 99 -11.71 18.17 4.54
CA LEU A 99 -11.29 19.56 4.41
C LEU A 99 -12.16 20.35 3.44
N VAL A 100 -12.55 19.76 2.30
CA VAL A 100 -13.52 20.39 1.37
C VAL A 100 -14.90 20.51 2.02
N ASN A 101 -15.40 19.45 2.67
CA ASN A 101 -16.73 19.46 3.28
C ASN A 101 -16.85 20.43 4.47
N LYS A 102 -15.74 20.86 5.07
CA LYS A 102 -15.72 22.00 6.02
C LYS A 102 -16.40 23.23 5.43
N GLU A 103 -16.09 23.56 4.17
CA GLU A 103 -16.65 24.71 3.47
C GLU A 103 -18.15 24.54 3.16
N TYR A 104 -18.64 23.30 3.22
CA TYR A 104 -20.03 22.94 2.95
C TYR A 104 -20.84 22.60 4.21
N GLY A 105 -20.31 22.94 5.39
CA GLY A 105 -21.04 22.89 6.65
C GLY A 105 -20.71 21.71 7.57
N LEU A 106 -19.67 20.92 7.28
CA LEU A 106 -19.17 19.93 8.24
C LEU A 106 -18.48 20.65 9.41
N ASP A 107 -18.86 20.30 10.64
CA ASP A 107 -18.35 20.93 11.85
C ASP A 107 -16.82 20.87 11.94
N GLN A 108 -16.20 22.00 12.31
CA GLN A 108 -14.74 22.15 12.36
C GLN A 108 -14.07 21.08 13.24
N LYS A 109 -14.64 20.76 14.41
CA LYS A 109 -14.03 19.78 15.32
C LYS A 109 -14.08 18.38 14.73
N ILE A 110 -15.15 18.06 13.99
CA ILE A 110 -15.27 16.79 13.27
C ILE A 110 -14.25 16.73 12.13
N VAL A 111 -14.11 17.82 11.35
CA VAL A 111 -13.11 17.92 10.27
C VAL A 111 -11.70 17.69 10.81
N ASP A 112 -11.32 18.38 11.89
CA ASP A 112 -9.98 18.27 12.46
C ASP A 112 -9.69 16.87 12.98
N ALA A 113 -10.67 16.24 13.64
CA ALA A 113 -10.52 14.87 14.12
C ALA A 113 -10.42 13.86 12.97
N ILE A 114 -11.22 14.00 11.91
CA ILE A 114 -11.14 13.16 10.71
C ILE A 114 -9.80 13.35 10.01
N ALA A 115 -9.35 14.59 9.80
CA ALA A 115 -8.09 14.89 9.14
C ALA A 115 -6.91 14.30 9.91
N LYS A 116 -6.91 14.42 11.25
CA LYS A 116 -5.87 13.83 12.11
C LYS A 116 -5.88 12.30 12.11
N ALA A 117 -7.07 11.67 12.16
CA ALA A 117 -7.19 10.22 12.04
C ALA A 117 -6.75 9.72 10.66
N ALA A 118 -7.10 10.45 9.59
CA ALA A 118 -6.65 10.18 8.24
C ALA A 118 -5.12 10.30 8.13
N ASP A 119 -4.49 11.29 8.75
CA ASP A 119 -3.02 11.40 8.81
C ASP A 119 -2.36 10.19 9.49
N GLU A 120 -3.00 9.59 10.49
CA GLU A 120 -2.50 8.34 11.08
C GLU A 120 -2.63 7.14 10.14
N VAL A 121 -3.68 7.08 9.30
CA VAL A 121 -3.79 6.08 8.21
C VAL A 121 -2.69 6.31 7.17
N ILE A 122 -2.48 7.55 6.74
CA ILE A 122 -1.46 7.91 5.74
C ILE A 122 -0.05 7.55 6.23
N ALA A 123 0.21 7.72 7.52
CA ALA A 123 1.48 7.40 8.17
C ALA A 123 1.65 5.90 8.52
N GLY A 124 0.70 5.04 8.18
CA GLY A 124 0.76 3.60 8.45
C GLY A 124 0.58 3.19 9.91
N LYS A 125 0.18 4.13 10.80
CA LYS A 125 0.02 3.83 12.24
C LYS A 125 -1.17 2.91 12.53
N LEU A 126 -2.09 2.79 11.58
CA LEU A 126 -3.35 2.05 11.72
C LEU A 126 -3.44 0.82 10.80
N ASP A 127 -2.33 0.39 10.17
CA ASP A 127 -2.32 -0.66 9.14
C ASP A 127 -2.96 -1.98 9.61
N ASP A 128 -2.80 -2.31 10.89
CA ASP A 128 -3.37 -3.51 11.50
C ASP A 128 -4.92 -3.48 11.59
N HIS A 129 -5.57 -2.37 11.27
CA HIS A 129 -7.03 -2.22 11.30
C HIS A 129 -7.72 -2.43 9.95
N PHE A 130 -6.97 -2.90 8.94
CA PHE A 130 -7.48 -3.14 7.58
C PHE A 130 -7.36 -4.62 7.18
N PRO A 131 -8.24 -5.49 7.69
CA PRO A 131 -8.10 -6.95 7.53
C PRO A 131 -8.64 -7.49 6.21
N LEU A 132 -9.30 -6.66 5.39
CA LEU A 132 -10.06 -7.11 4.23
C LEU A 132 -9.16 -7.59 3.08
N VAL A 133 -9.65 -8.59 2.37
CA VAL A 133 -9.02 -9.20 1.21
C VAL A 133 -9.37 -8.44 -0.07
N VAL A 134 -8.53 -8.59 -1.10
CA VAL A 134 -8.80 -8.09 -2.46
C VAL A 134 -10.08 -8.72 -3.02
N TRP A 135 -10.34 -9.98 -2.69
CA TRP A 135 -11.48 -10.78 -3.15
C TRP A 135 -12.78 -10.44 -2.42
N GLN A 136 -13.27 -9.22 -2.62
CA GLN A 136 -14.50 -8.68 -2.02
C GLN A 136 -15.48 -8.19 -3.11
N THR A 137 -16.39 -7.27 -2.81
CA THR A 137 -17.23 -6.65 -3.87
C THR A 137 -16.37 -5.95 -4.93
N GLY A 138 -16.77 -6.04 -6.20
CA GLY A 138 -16.02 -5.45 -7.32
C GLY A 138 -15.94 -3.92 -7.30
N SER A 139 -16.87 -3.25 -6.61
CA SER A 139 -16.84 -1.79 -6.40
C SER A 139 -15.91 -1.35 -5.26
N GLY A 140 -15.33 -2.30 -4.50
CA GLY A 140 -14.50 -1.99 -3.34
C GLY A 140 -15.24 -1.33 -2.17
N THR A 141 -16.57 -1.41 -2.13
CA THR A 141 -17.41 -0.80 -1.08
C THR A 141 -17.00 -1.23 0.33
N GLN A 142 -16.62 -2.50 0.54
CA GLN A 142 -16.21 -2.93 1.89
C GLN A 142 -14.87 -2.31 2.31
N SER A 143 -13.88 -2.15 1.43
CA SER A 143 -12.66 -1.39 1.76
C SER A 143 -12.93 0.10 1.99
N ASN A 144 -13.78 0.75 1.18
CA ASN A 144 -14.19 2.14 1.46
C ASN A 144 -14.82 2.25 2.86
N MET A 145 -15.73 1.34 3.19
CA MET A 145 -16.36 1.32 4.52
C MET A 145 -15.39 0.96 5.64
N ASN A 146 -14.42 0.08 5.40
CA ASN A 146 -13.39 -0.22 6.39
C ASN A 146 -12.57 1.03 6.74
N VAL A 147 -12.17 1.83 5.74
CA VAL A 147 -11.49 3.09 6.01
C VAL A 147 -12.41 4.10 6.70
N ASN A 148 -13.66 4.21 6.27
CA ASN A 148 -14.63 5.08 6.93
C ASN A 148 -14.82 4.72 8.41
N GLU A 149 -15.01 3.44 8.71
CA GLU A 149 -15.20 2.93 10.07
C GLU A 149 -13.95 3.19 10.93
N VAL A 150 -12.75 2.87 10.43
CA VAL A 150 -11.49 3.07 11.16
C VAL A 150 -11.26 4.56 11.47
N ILE A 151 -11.37 5.43 10.47
CA ILE A 151 -11.19 6.88 10.65
C ILE A 151 -12.26 7.43 11.60
N SER A 152 -13.52 7.02 11.43
CA SER A 152 -14.63 7.46 12.29
C SER A 152 -14.37 7.10 13.74
N ASN A 153 -14.04 5.85 14.01
CA ASN A 153 -13.82 5.34 15.35
C ASN A 153 -12.58 5.94 16.02
N ARG A 154 -11.50 6.15 15.24
CA ARG A 154 -10.32 6.84 15.73
C ARG A 154 -10.60 8.32 16.03
N ALA A 155 -11.38 9.00 15.19
CA ALA A 155 -11.80 10.38 15.43
C ALA A 155 -12.73 10.51 16.66
N ILE A 156 -13.63 9.54 16.88
CA ILE A 156 -14.48 9.48 18.09
C ILE A 156 -13.60 9.40 19.34
N GLU A 157 -12.62 8.49 19.35
CA GLU A 157 -11.73 8.32 20.50
C GLU A 157 -10.92 9.60 20.77
N MET A 158 -10.39 10.26 19.72
CA MET A 158 -9.71 11.56 19.86
C MET A 158 -10.59 12.66 20.47
N LEU A 159 -11.91 12.56 20.29
CA LEU A 159 -12.90 13.47 20.84
C LEU A 159 -13.47 13.01 22.19
N GLY A 160 -12.92 11.93 22.77
CA GLY A 160 -13.35 11.39 24.07
C GLY A 160 -14.69 10.65 24.03
N GLY A 161 -15.17 10.26 22.85
CA GLY A 161 -16.39 9.47 22.69
C GLY A 161 -16.16 7.96 22.82
N GLU A 162 -17.26 7.20 22.71
CA GLU A 162 -17.24 5.74 22.83
C GLU A 162 -17.05 5.06 21.47
N LEU A 163 -16.08 4.16 21.38
CA LEU A 163 -15.76 3.40 20.17
C LEU A 163 -16.97 2.59 19.68
N GLY A 164 -17.31 2.69 18.40
CA GLY A 164 -18.46 2.03 17.77
C GLY A 164 -19.81 2.73 17.98
N SER A 165 -19.85 3.81 18.76
CA SER A 165 -21.09 4.57 18.98
C SER A 165 -21.56 5.36 17.75
N LYS A 166 -20.67 5.59 16.78
CA LYS A 166 -20.85 6.49 15.62
C LYS A 166 -21.15 7.94 16.03
N LYS A 167 -20.80 8.32 17.26
CA LYS A 167 -20.95 9.66 17.83
C LYS A 167 -19.65 10.10 18.50
N PRO A 168 -19.17 11.32 18.25
CA PRO A 168 -19.77 12.36 17.40
C PRO A 168 -19.51 12.19 15.90
N VAL A 169 -18.63 11.27 15.49
CA VAL A 169 -18.27 11.08 14.08
C VAL A 169 -18.98 9.85 13.51
N HIS A 170 -19.75 10.00 12.43
CA HIS A 170 -20.45 8.91 11.78
C HIS A 170 -19.71 8.49 10.49
N PRO A 171 -19.51 7.20 10.23
CA PRO A 171 -18.69 6.74 9.10
C PRO A 171 -19.30 7.09 7.74
N ASN A 172 -20.63 7.14 7.60
CA ASN A 172 -21.27 7.55 6.35
C ASN A 172 -21.48 9.06 6.30
N ASP A 173 -22.29 9.58 7.22
CA ASP A 173 -22.73 10.97 7.26
C ASP A 173 -21.60 12.00 7.43
N HIS A 174 -20.46 11.64 8.03
CA HIS A 174 -19.31 12.54 8.19
C HIS A 174 -18.10 12.11 7.35
N VAL A 175 -17.56 10.90 7.56
CA VAL A 175 -16.32 10.48 6.87
C VAL A 175 -16.54 10.23 5.38
N ASN A 176 -17.71 9.71 5.01
CA ASN A 176 -18.12 9.46 3.62
C ASN A 176 -19.07 10.55 3.07
N MET A 177 -19.11 11.73 3.69
CA MET A 177 -19.93 12.84 3.21
C MET A 177 -19.51 13.23 1.77
N SER A 178 -20.49 13.45 0.89
CA SER A 178 -20.30 13.82 -0.52
C SER A 178 -19.56 12.79 -1.38
N GLN A 179 -19.57 11.51 -0.98
CA GLN A 179 -18.78 10.44 -1.59
C GLN A 179 -19.58 9.16 -1.82
N SER A 180 -19.13 8.34 -2.78
CA SER A 180 -19.57 6.97 -3.03
C SER A 180 -18.35 6.04 -3.05
N SER A 181 -18.50 4.73 -2.88
CA SER A 181 -17.40 3.82 -3.22
C SER A 181 -17.02 3.92 -4.70
N ASN A 182 -17.97 4.29 -5.56
CA ASN A 182 -17.82 4.23 -7.01
C ASN A 182 -16.96 5.37 -7.57
N ASP A 183 -16.83 6.49 -6.87
CA ASP A 183 -15.87 7.54 -7.20
C ASP A 183 -14.64 7.52 -6.29
N THR A 184 -14.79 7.14 -5.02
CA THR A 184 -13.66 7.12 -4.08
C THR A 184 -12.69 5.97 -4.31
N TYR A 185 -13.17 4.77 -4.65
CA TYR A 185 -12.29 3.62 -4.86
C TYR A 185 -11.40 3.78 -6.10
N PRO A 186 -11.93 4.18 -7.29
CA PRO A 186 -11.06 4.51 -8.43
C PRO A 186 -10.10 5.66 -8.14
N THR A 187 -10.53 6.67 -7.39
CA THR A 187 -9.66 7.78 -6.97
C THR A 187 -8.50 7.29 -6.09
N ALA A 188 -8.78 6.46 -5.08
CA ALA A 188 -7.75 5.87 -4.23
C ALA A 188 -6.80 4.96 -5.03
N MET A 189 -7.31 4.20 -6.02
CA MET A 189 -6.48 3.42 -6.94
C MET A 189 -5.51 4.31 -7.70
N HIS A 190 -6.01 5.40 -8.31
CA HIS A 190 -5.18 6.33 -9.08
C HIS A 190 -4.10 6.99 -8.22
N ILE A 191 -4.47 7.46 -7.02
CA ILE A 191 -3.52 8.02 -6.05
C ILE A 191 -2.46 6.99 -5.66
N ALA A 192 -2.86 5.77 -5.30
CA ALA A 192 -1.93 4.72 -4.88
C ALA A 192 -0.92 4.38 -6.00
N VAL A 193 -1.39 4.15 -7.21
CA VAL A 193 -0.54 3.82 -8.36
C VAL A 193 0.38 4.98 -8.71
N ALA A 194 -0.12 6.22 -8.71
CA ALA A 194 0.68 7.40 -8.99
C ALA A 194 1.81 7.57 -7.97
N ARG A 195 1.53 7.35 -6.68
CA ARG A 195 2.54 7.44 -5.62
C ARG A 195 3.58 6.32 -5.73
N GLU A 196 3.18 5.07 -5.98
CA GLU A 196 4.13 3.95 -6.19
C GLU A 196 5.02 4.17 -7.44
N ILE A 197 4.45 4.70 -8.53
CA ILE A 197 5.22 5.01 -9.74
C ILE A 197 6.29 6.07 -9.43
N ASN A 198 5.92 7.16 -8.79
CA ASN A 198 6.82 8.30 -8.56
C ASN A 198 7.83 8.04 -7.44
N SER A 199 7.44 7.36 -6.36
CA SER A 199 8.29 7.18 -5.18
C SER A 199 9.17 5.92 -5.23
N ARG A 200 8.77 4.90 -6.00
CA ARG A 200 9.46 3.60 -6.01
C ARG A 200 9.91 3.19 -7.40
N LEU A 201 9.00 3.09 -8.36
CA LEU A 201 9.30 2.52 -9.67
C LEU A 201 10.27 3.39 -10.48
N LEU A 202 9.94 4.66 -10.70
CA LEU A 202 10.76 5.56 -11.51
C LEU A 202 12.16 5.78 -10.90
N PRO A 203 12.32 6.01 -9.58
CA PRO A 203 13.65 6.07 -8.97
C PRO A 203 14.47 4.79 -9.14
N SER A 204 13.83 3.61 -8.99
CA SER A 204 14.52 2.32 -9.15
C SER A 204 14.97 2.10 -10.59
N LEU A 205 14.13 2.44 -11.57
CA LEU A 205 14.48 2.36 -12.99
C LEU A 205 15.59 3.36 -13.34
N GLN A 206 15.59 4.56 -12.75
CA GLN A 206 16.67 5.53 -12.95
C GLN A 206 17.99 5.01 -12.40
N GLN A 207 18.01 4.42 -11.20
CA GLN A 207 19.22 3.80 -10.64
C GLN A 207 19.77 2.66 -11.51
N LEU A 208 18.87 1.84 -12.08
CA LEU A 208 19.25 0.79 -13.03
C LEU A 208 19.84 1.40 -14.31
N LEU A 209 19.19 2.42 -14.88
CA LEU A 209 19.63 3.12 -16.08
C LEU A 209 21.03 3.71 -15.89
N ASP A 210 21.26 4.43 -14.79
CA ASP A 210 22.54 5.06 -14.47
C ASP A 210 23.66 4.01 -14.34
N SER A 211 23.33 2.85 -13.75
CA SER A 211 24.27 1.74 -13.59
C SER A 211 24.62 1.10 -14.94
N LEU A 212 23.63 0.90 -15.82
CA LEU A 212 23.85 0.39 -17.17
C LEU A 212 24.66 1.37 -18.03
N HIS A 213 24.37 2.67 -17.95
CA HIS A 213 25.15 3.71 -18.64
C HIS A 213 26.61 3.71 -18.18
N ARG A 214 26.84 3.61 -16.86
CA ARG A 214 28.20 3.56 -16.31
C ARG A 214 28.97 2.35 -16.83
N LYS A 215 28.33 1.17 -16.81
CA LYS A 215 28.95 -0.06 -17.33
C LYS A 215 29.14 -0.05 -18.84
N SER A 216 28.21 0.52 -19.60
CA SER A 216 28.38 0.71 -21.05
C SER A 216 29.66 1.51 -21.36
N LYS A 217 29.92 2.60 -20.61
CA LYS A 217 31.16 3.40 -20.75
C LYS A 217 32.41 2.64 -20.31
N GLU A 218 32.37 1.98 -19.15
CA GLU A 218 33.49 1.16 -18.65
C GLU A 218 33.91 0.07 -19.64
N PHE A 219 32.95 -0.46 -20.40
CA PHE A 219 33.15 -1.57 -21.33
C PHE A 219 33.31 -1.12 -22.80
N GLU A 220 33.45 0.17 -23.07
CA GLU A 220 33.48 0.72 -24.43
C GLU A 220 34.59 0.11 -25.30
N ASN A 221 35.71 -0.31 -24.69
CA ASN A 221 36.89 -0.82 -25.39
C ASN A 221 37.01 -2.36 -25.37
N ILE A 222 36.06 -3.08 -24.76
CA ILE A 222 36.10 -4.56 -24.70
C ILE A 222 35.43 -5.12 -25.96
N ILE A 223 36.23 -5.59 -26.93
CA ILE A 223 35.72 -6.24 -28.14
C ILE A 223 35.27 -7.68 -27.82
N LYS A 224 34.07 -8.04 -28.26
CA LYS A 224 33.50 -9.39 -28.13
C LYS A 224 32.83 -9.84 -29.44
N ILE A 225 32.54 -11.15 -29.53
CA ILE A 225 31.74 -11.71 -30.63
C ILE A 225 30.25 -11.40 -30.42
N GLY A 226 29.59 -10.87 -31.45
CA GLY A 226 28.14 -10.77 -31.47
C GLY A 226 27.49 -12.13 -31.71
N ARG A 227 26.26 -12.32 -31.24
CA ARG A 227 25.47 -13.52 -31.55
C ARG A 227 24.07 -13.17 -32.01
N THR A 228 23.69 -13.70 -33.17
CA THR A 228 22.30 -13.69 -33.67
C THR A 228 21.87 -15.15 -33.81
N HIS A 229 20.62 -15.47 -33.42
CA HIS A 229 20.15 -16.86 -33.35
C HIS A 229 21.08 -17.78 -32.54
N THR A 230 21.76 -17.25 -31.51
CA THR A 230 22.78 -17.94 -30.69
C THR A 230 24.02 -18.43 -31.45
N GLN A 231 24.18 -18.06 -32.72
CA GLN A 231 25.35 -18.36 -33.54
C GLN A 231 26.30 -17.16 -33.61
N ASP A 232 27.59 -17.42 -33.85
CA ASP A 232 28.60 -16.37 -33.95
C ASP A 232 28.35 -15.46 -35.17
N ALA A 233 28.49 -14.15 -34.97
CA ALA A 233 28.28 -13.12 -35.98
C ALA A 233 29.53 -12.22 -36.13
N VAL A 234 29.34 -10.92 -36.33
CA VAL A 234 30.43 -9.94 -36.41
C VAL A 234 30.78 -9.35 -35.04
N PRO A 235 32.00 -8.81 -34.84
CA PRO A 235 32.40 -8.17 -33.58
C PRO A 235 31.60 -6.89 -33.25
N LEU A 236 31.47 -6.64 -31.95
CA LEU A 236 30.99 -5.38 -31.35
C LEU A 236 31.69 -5.18 -30.00
N THR A 237 31.57 -4.01 -29.39
CA THR A 237 32.07 -3.81 -28.03
C THR A 237 31.02 -4.22 -26.99
N LEU A 238 31.46 -4.70 -25.83
CA LEU A 238 30.56 -5.00 -24.71
C LEU A 238 29.83 -3.72 -24.25
N GLY A 239 30.45 -2.54 -24.42
CA GLY A 239 29.81 -1.25 -24.22
C GLY A 239 28.62 -1.00 -25.15
N GLN A 240 28.71 -1.37 -26.44
CA GLN A 240 27.59 -1.28 -27.39
C GLN A 240 26.42 -2.19 -26.98
N GLU A 241 26.72 -3.42 -26.52
CA GLU A 241 25.68 -4.34 -26.03
C GLU A 241 24.95 -3.79 -24.80
N PHE A 242 25.70 -3.29 -23.81
CA PHE A 242 25.12 -2.67 -22.60
C PHE A 242 24.36 -1.37 -22.92
N GLY A 243 24.79 -0.62 -23.94
CA GLY A 243 24.06 0.54 -24.47
C GLY A 243 22.66 0.17 -24.96
N GLY A 244 22.50 -1.02 -25.55
CA GLY A 244 21.17 -1.54 -25.91
C GLY A 244 20.27 -1.78 -24.70
N TYR A 245 20.80 -2.36 -23.62
CA TYR A 245 20.03 -2.57 -22.37
C TYR A 245 19.62 -1.24 -21.74
N ALA A 246 20.55 -0.30 -21.67
CA ALA A 246 20.30 1.06 -21.20
C ALA A 246 19.15 1.73 -21.97
N GLN A 247 19.20 1.71 -23.31
CA GLN A 247 18.16 2.30 -24.15
C GLN A 247 16.77 1.67 -23.90
N GLN A 248 16.71 0.35 -23.66
CA GLN A 248 15.44 -0.32 -23.34
C GLN A 248 14.83 0.18 -22.01
N VAL A 249 15.67 0.41 -20.99
CA VAL A 249 15.24 0.96 -19.70
C VAL A 249 14.80 2.41 -19.85
N GLU A 250 15.57 3.24 -20.57
CA GLU A 250 15.22 4.63 -20.85
C GLU A 250 13.86 4.76 -21.55
N ASN A 251 13.65 3.96 -22.61
CA ASN A 251 12.36 3.90 -23.31
C ASN A 251 11.25 3.36 -22.39
N GLY A 252 11.57 2.50 -21.43
CA GLY A 252 10.64 2.04 -20.39
C GLY A 252 10.19 3.15 -19.45
N ILE A 253 11.13 3.97 -18.98
CA ILE A 253 10.85 5.14 -18.15
C ILE A 253 9.94 6.13 -18.90
N ALA A 254 10.23 6.42 -20.17
CA ALA A 254 9.40 7.29 -20.99
C ALA A 254 7.97 6.77 -21.10
N ARG A 255 7.79 5.49 -21.44
CA ARG A 255 6.46 4.85 -21.53
C ARG A 255 5.66 4.96 -20.24
N VAL A 256 6.29 4.77 -19.08
CA VAL A 256 5.62 4.91 -17.78
C VAL A 256 5.20 6.37 -17.56
N LYS A 257 6.10 7.34 -17.80
CA LYS A 257 5.81 8.77 -17.64
C LYS A 257 4.65 9.23 -18.52
N ASP A 258 4.54 8.72 -19.75
CA ASP A 258 3.45 9.05 -20.68
C ASP A 258 2.06 8.59 -20.20
N THR A 259 1.99 7.68 -19.21
CA THR A 259 0.73 7.26 -18.59
C THR A 259 0.26 8.20 -17.49
N LEU A 260 1.17 8.94 -16.85
CA LEU A 260 0.89 9.75 -15.66
C LEU A 260 -0.19 10.82 -15.85
N PRO A 261 -0.24 11.58 -16.97
CA PRO A 261 -1.26 12.63 -17.13
C PRO A 261 -2.70 12.13 -17.00
N ARG A 262 -2.99 10.92 -17.51
CA ARG A 262 -4.32 10.29 -17.42
C ARG A 262 -4.55 9.67 -16.04
N LEU A 263 -3.49 9.19 -15.39
CA LEU A 263 -3.57 8.65 -14.04
C LEU A 263 -3.89 9.75 -13.01
N TYR A 264 -3.43 10.98 -13.23
CA TYR A 264 -3.75 12.12 -12.37
C TYR A 264 -5.19 12.64 -12.51
N MET A 265 -5.96 12.16 -13.49
CA MET A 265 -7.40 12.46 -13.59
C MET A 265 -8.15 11.57 -12.58
N LEU A 266 -8.85 12.20 -11.63
CA LEU A 266 -9.52 11.52 -10.52
C LEU A 266 -11.04 11.43 -10.75
N ALA A 267 -11.66 10.38 -10.23
CA ALA A 267 -13.11 10.17 -10.34
C ALA A 267 -13.91 10.93 -9.25
N ALA A 268 -13.24 11.43 -8.21
CA ALA A 268 -13.85 12.08 -7.05
C ALA A 268 -14.87 13.16 -7.45
N GLY A 269 -16.05 13.12 -6.84
CA GLY A 269 -17.16 14.01 -7.15
C GLY A 269 -18.15 13.43 -8.17
N GLY A 270 -17.82 12.32 -8.83
CA GLY A 270 -18.78 11.58 -9.67
C GLY A 270 -19.88 10.85 -8.88
N THR A 271 -19.66 10.59 -7.58
CA THR A 271 -20.57 9.89 -6.66
C THR A 271 -21.06 8.54 -7.18
N ALA A 272 -22.36 8.26 -7.16
CA ALA A 272 -22.91 6.92 -7.38
C ALA A 272 -22.75 6.43 -8.83
N VAL A 273 -23.02 7.31 -9.80
CA VAL A 273 -23.12 6.96 -11.24
C VAL A 273 -22.50 8.01 -12.17
N GLY A 274 -21.75 8.97 -11.64
CA GLY A 274 -21.05 10.01 -12.42
C GLY A 274 -21.78 11.35 -12.52
N THR A 275 -22.97 11.50 -11.96
CA THR A 275 -23.78 12.73 -12.06
C THR A 275 -23.42 13.79 -11.01
N GLY A 276 -22.67 13.43 -9.97
CA GLY A 276 -22.41 14.31 -8.84
C GLY A 276 -23.60 14.50 -7.89
N LEU A 277 -24.62 13.63 -7.94
CA LEU A 277 -25.72 13.67 -6.97
C LEU A 277 -25.17 13.54 -5.54
N ASN A 278 -25.71 14.35 -4.62
CA ASN A 278 -25.27 14.46 -3.21
C ASN A 278 -23.84 14.99 -3.02
N THR A 279 -23.25 15.64 -4.02
CA THR A 279 -22.07 16.49 -3.84
C THR A 279 -22.39 17.97 -4.06
N ARG A 280 -21.41 18.84 -3.89
CA ARG A 280 -21.53 20.29 -4.14
C ARG A 280 -20.77 20.67 -5.41
N ILE A 281 -21.21 21.76 -6.05
CA ILE A 281 -20.46 22.39 -7.14
C ILE A 281 -19.05 22.72 -6.61
N ASP A 282 -18.05 22.50 -7.45
CA ASP A 282 -16.60 22.65 -7.19
C ASP A 282 -15.98 21.62 -6.23
N PHE A 283 -16.75 20.63 -5.73
CA PHE A 283 -16.18 19.62 -4.83
C PHE A 283 -15.05 18.84 -5.51
N ALA A 284 -15.21 18.41 -6.76
CA ALA A 284 -14.22 17.63 -7.49
C ALA A 284 -12.92 18.42 -7.69
N GLU A 285 -13.04 19.65 -8.15
CA GLU A 285 -11.95 20.58 -8.42
C GLU A 285 -11.18 20.90 -7.13
N LYS A 286 -11.89 21.13 -6.01
CA LYS A 286 -11.27 21.40 -4.72
C LYS A 286 -10.54 20.19 -4.14
N ILE A 287 -11.06 18.97 -4.34
CA ILE A 287 -10.31 17.75 -4.00
C ILE A 287 -9.02 17.71 -4.79
N ALA A 288 -9.10 17.84 -6.12
CA ALA A 288 -7.96 17.75 -7.02
C ALA A 288 -6.90 18.83 -6.81
N ALA A 289 -7.27 19.97 -6.21
CA ALA A 289 -6.36 21.07 -5.91
C ALA A 289 -5.40 20.82 -4.73
N TYR A 290 -5.58 19.73 -3.96
CA TYR A 290 -4.66 19.43 -2.86
C TYR A 290 -3.34 18.82 -3.35
N ASP A 291 -2.24 19.54 -3.14
CA ASP A 291 -0.89 19.11 -3.51
C ASP A 291 -0.45 17.78 -2.85
N PHE A 292 -1.00 17.49 -1.67
CA PHE A 292 -0.67 16.27 -0.94
C PHE A 292 -1.25 15.00 -1.57
N LEU A 293 -2.13 15.10 -2.59
CA LEU A 293 -2.72 13.93 -3.23
C LEU A 293 -1.68 12.99 -3.84
N PHE A 294 -0.67 13.56 -4.53
CA PHE A 294 0.37 12.80 -5.22
C PHE A 294 1.75 12.97 -4.59
N SER A 295 1.84 13.73 -3.50
CA SER A 295 3.08 13.92 -2.78
C SER A 295 3.57 12.60 -2.17
N SER A 296 4.89 12.44 -2.12
CA SER A 296 5.50 11.39 -1.30
C SER A 296 5.21 11.71 0.17
N VAL A 297 4.96 10.68 0.99
CA VAL A 297 4.95 10.88 2.44
C VAL A 297 6.41 11.03 2.82
N ASN A 298 6.79 12.24 3.25
CA ASN A 298 8.11 12.51 3.81
C ASN A 298 8.21 11.87 5.21
#